data_AF-A0A6N7XJ41-F1
#
_entry.id   AF-A0A6N7XJ41-F1
#
_cell.length_a   1.000
_cell.length_b   1.000
_cell.length_c   1.000
_cell.angle_alpha   90.00
_cell.angle_beta   90.00
_cell.angle_gamma   90.00
#
_symmetry.space_group_name_H-M   'P 1'
#
loop_
_entity.id
_entity.type
_entity.pdbx_description
1 polymer ?
#
loop_
_entity_poly.entity_id
_entity_poly.type
_entity_poly.pdbx_seq_one_letter_code
_entity_poly.pdbx_strand_id
1 'polypeptide(L)'
;MVEKITIIAEHNEAFKKIVHFHLKNNVVYDLIHIDEHHDLGSPIVNQNSWNQLIKDKEQIDIISPILDDITFNQLKISDYIISSIYYGAVNSVFWLSNRELEKYMEFTLETEAVSESHMLISIKPEIISGGGNNFLLEVKPDTNIEAFMKNRIILSIDLDYFSCNDVVGEHGNIEITENEYKSFITDNNHKFKLLFGSKVAAYSREGHYFLEYNEFDGPLENKIRNKDDIIIKIDQIIKFLIFNNVIIDYLIICRSNISGYTTTEEAIWMETKLIDAFEMSGLI
;
A
#
# COMPACT_ATOMS: atom_id res chain seq x y z
N MET A 1 4.72 -27.79 -2.82
CA MET A 1 5.31 -26.46 -3.09
C MET A 1 4.46 -25.47 -2.33
N VAL A 2 5.05 -24.69 -1.42
CA VAL A 2 4.33 -23.58 -0.79
C VAL A 2 4.06 -22.57 -1.89
N GLU A 3 2.84 -22.05 -1.99
CA GLU A 3 2.44 -21.05 -2.98
C GLU A 3 3.33 -19.81 -2.82
N LYS A 4 4.32 -19.68 -3.72
CA LYS A 4 5.30 -18.59 -3.75
C LYS A 4 4.67 -17.29 -4.25
N ILE A 5 3.55 -17.40 -4.95
CA ILE A 5 2.78 -16.30 -5.52
C ILE A 5 1.46 -16.19 -4.74
N THR A 6 1.07 -14.99 -4.39
CA THR A 6 -0.23 -14.68 -3.80
C THR A 6 -0.86 -13.52 -4.56
N ILE A 7 -2.12 -13.70 -4.97
CA ILE A 7 -2.91 -12.65 -5.59
C ILE A 7 -3.88 -12.08 -4.55
N ILE A 8 -3.95 -10.76 -4.47
CA ILE A 8 -4.87 -10.01 -3.60
C ILE A 8 -5.66 -8.99 -4.41
N ALA A 9 -6.82 -8.57 -3.89
CA ALA A 9 -7.64 -7.58 -4.60
C ALA A 9 -7.13 -6.15 -4.33
N GLU A 10 -6.81 -5.83 -3.07
CA GLU A 10 -6.37 -4.49 -2.64
C GLU A 10 -5.17 -4.55 -1.68
N HIS A 11 -4.38 -3.48 -1.62
CA HIS A 11 -3.08 -3.48 -0.91
C HIS A 11 -3.14 -3.66 0.61
N ASN A 12 -4.23 -3.29 1.26
CA ASN A 12 -4.40 -3.57 2.68
C ASN A 12 -4.29 -5.08 2.98
N GLU A 13 -4.68 -5.95 2.04
CA GLU A 13 -4.53 -7.40 2.17
C GLU A 13 -3.07 -7.86 2.22
N ALA A 14 -2.12 -7.09 1.66
CA ALA A 14 -0.70 -7.42 1.70
C ALA A 14 -0.19 -7.50 3.14
N PHE A 15 -0.71 -6.65 4.05
CA PHE A 15 -0.38 -6.72 5.48
C PHE A 15 -0.67 -8.14 6.04
N LYS A 16 -1.86 -8.67 5.78
CA LYS A 16 -2.25 -10.02 6.24
C LYS A 16 -1.32 -11.09 5.69
N LYS A 17 -0.93 -11.01 4.42
CA LYS A 17 -0.03 -11.98 3.77
C LYS A 17 1.38 -11.92 4.32
N ILE A 18 1.93 -10.71 4.46
CA ILE A 18 3.26 -10.47 5.04
C ILE A 18 3.33 -10.99 6.47
N VAL A 19 2.32 -10.70 7.31
CA VAL A 19 2.22 -11.24 8.68
C VAL A 19 2.19 -12.77 8.66
N HIS A 20 1.41 -13.39 7.76
CA HIS A 20 1.37 -14.84 7.62
C HIS A 20 2.74 -15.43 7.24
N PHE A 21 3.46 -14.82 6.29
CA PHE A 21 4.79 -15.26 5.90
C PHE A 21 5.80 -15.13 7.04
N HIS A 22 5.76 -14.01 7.77
CA HIS A 22 6.58 -13.78 8.96
C HIS A 22 6.35 -14.86 10.01
N LEU A 23 5.11 -15.13 10.38
CA LEU A 23 4.78 -16.11 11.41
C LEU A 23 5.14 -17.54 11.02
N LYS A 24 4.91 -17.90 9.75
CA LYS A 24 5.21 -19.22 9.23
C LYS A 24 6.72 -19.52 9.23
N ASN A 25 7.55 -18.53 8.94
CA ASN A 25 8.99 -18.72 8.77
C ASN A 25 9.81 -18.22 9.95
N ASN A 26 9.23 -17.41 10.85
CA ASN A 26 9.92 -16.65 11.88
C ASN A 26 11.09 -15.82 11.31
N VAL A 27 10.82 -15.10 10.22
CA VAL A 27 11.81 -14.25 9.52
C VAL A 27 11.25 -12.84 9.30
N VAL A 28 12.11 -11.84 9.45
CA VAL A 28 11.85 -10.46 9.03
C VAL A 28 12.30 -10.29 7.58
N TYR A 29 11.54 -9.57 6.77
CA TYR A 29 11.78 -9.40 5.34
C TYR A 29 12.24 -7.98 5.00
N ASP A 30 12.96 -7.85 3.90
CA ASP A 30 13.00 -6.60 3.14
C ASP A 30 11.90 -6.67 2.08
N LEU A 31 11.21 -5.55 1.87
CA LEU A 31 10.10 -5.42 0.93
C LEU A 31 10.58 -4.67 -0.32
N ILE A 32 10.53 -5.31 -1.48
CA ILE A 32 10.56 -4.60 -2.75
C ILE A 32 9.10 -4.34 -3.13
N HIS A 33 8.74 -3.06 -3.22
CA HIS A 33 7.40 -2.60 -3.53
C HIS A 33 7.42 -1.89 -4.87
N ILE A 34 6.61 -2.35 -5.82
CA ILE A 34 6.49 -1.77 -7.16
C ILE A 34 5.08 -1.20 -7.27
N ASP A 35 4.98 0.12 -7.30
CA ASP A 35 3.71 0.84 -7.16
C ASP A 35 3.83 2.27 -7.71
N GLU A 36 2.74 2.81 -8.26
CA GLU A 36 2.59 4.22 -8.59
C GLU A 36 2.48 5.11 -7.34
N HIS A 37 1.85 4.60 -6.30
CA HIS A 37 1.54 5.25 -5.03
C HIS A 37 2.53 4.84 -3.93
N HIS A 38 2.57 5.61 -2.83
CA HIS A 38 3.62 5.45 -1.83
C HIS A 38 3.30 4.40 -0.76
N ASP A 39 2.02 4.17 -0.44
CA ASP A 39 1.57 3.21 0.58
C ASP A 39 2.24 3.30 1.96
N LEU A 40 2.57 4.55 2.32
CA LEU A 40 3.17 4.95 3.60
C LEU A 40 2.18 5.72 4.49
N GLY A 41 0.89 5.40 4.38
CA GLY A 41 -0.14 5.97 5.22
C GLY A 41 0.14 5.73 6.71
N SER A 42 -0.30 6.66 7.56
CA SER A 42 -0.18 6.56 9.03
C SER A 42 -1.49 6.03 9.61
N PRO A 43 -1.62 4.72 9.88
CA PRO A 43 -2.88 4.13 10.28
C PRO A 43 -3.28 4.53 11.70
N ILE A 44 -4.59 4.65 11.92
CA ILE A 44 -5.18 4.71 13.26
C ILE A 44 -5.82 3.34 13.53
N VAL A 45 -5.24 2.61 14.48
CA VAL A 45 -5.64 1.23 14.78
C VAL A 45 -6.17 1.08 16.21
N ASN A 46 -7.02 0.09 16.43
CA ASN A 46 -7.46 -0.32 17.74
C ASN A 46 -6.29 -0.95 18.51
N GLN A 47 -5.89 -0.31 19.61
CA GLN A 47 -4.73 -0.73 20.40
C GLN A 47 -4.93 -2.10 21.05
N ASN A 48 -6.16 -2.47 21.41
CA ASN A 48 -6.42 -3.78 22.01
C ASN A 48 -6.28 -4.91 20.98
N SER A 49 -6.88 -4.76 19.80
CA SER A 49 -6.71 -5.71 18.70
C SER A 49 -5.23 -5.87 18.32
N TRP A 50 -4.50 -4.76 18.25
CA TRP A 50 -3.08 -4.78 17.93
C TRP A 50 -2.22 -5.45 19.01
N ASN A 51 -2.44 -5.10 20.27
CA ASN A 51 -1.73 -5.74 21.39
C ASN A 51 -2.00 -7.24 21.47
N GLN A 52 -3.24 -7.65 21.17
CA GLN A 52 -3.59 -9.07 21.11
C GLN A 52 -2.88 -9.78 19.95
N LEU A 53 -2.82 -9.16 18.76
CA LEU A 53 -2.06 -9.67 17.62
C LEU A 53 -0.58 -9.91 17.97
N ILE A 54 0.06 -8.97 18.66
CA ILE A 54 1.47 -9.11 19.11
C ILE A 54 1.62 -10.21 20.15
N LYS A 55 0.69 -10.31 21.10
CA LYS A 55 0.77 -11.24 22.24
C LYS A 55 0.56 -12.69 21.81
N ASP A 56 -0.37 -12.93 20.89
CA ASP A 56 -0.82 -14.26 20.49
C ASP A 56 -0.12 -14.75 19.20
N LYS A 57 1.02 -14.14 18.83
CA LYS A 57 1.76 -14.36 17.58
C LYS A 57 2.11 -15.82 17.25
N GLU A 58 2.09 -16.73 18.22
CA GLU A 58 2.41 -18.15 18.03
C GLU A 58 1.19 -19.01 17.61
N GLN A 59 -0.03 -18.46 17.59
CA GLN A 59 -1.26 -19.21 17.35
C GLN A 59 -2.07 -18.64 16.18
N ILE A 60 -1.74 -19.10 14.96
CA ILE A 60 -2.28 -18.53 13.71
C ILE A 60 -3.82 -18.57 13.63
N ASP A 61 -4.44 -19.62 14.16
CA ASP A 61 -5.91 -19.78 14.19
C ASP A 61 -6.59 -18.76 15.12
N ILE A 62 -5.90 -18.35 16.20
CA ILE A 62 -6.40 -17.35 17.15
C ILE A 62 -6.28 -15.95 16.59
N ILE A 63 -5.19 -15.66 15.89
CA ILE A 63 -4.95 -14.31 15.36
C ILE A 63 -5.68 -14.04 14.05
N SER A 64 -6.11 -15.06 13.29
CA SER A 64 -6.69 -14.84 11.97
C SER A 64 -7.89 -13.86 11.99
N PRO A 65 -8.87 -13.97 12.92
CA PRO A 65 -9.96 -13.01 12.99
C PRO A 65 -9.52 -11.59 13.36
N ILE A 66 -8.48 -11.47 14.20
CA ILE A 66 -7.91 -10.18 14.61
C ILE A 66 -7.18 -9.52 13.44
N LEU A 67 -6.43 -10.33 12.69
CA LEU A 67 -5.71 -9.90 11.51
C LEU A 67 -6.68 -9.47 10.41
N ASP A 68 -7.80 -10.17 10.24
CA ASP A 68 -8.88 -9.76 9.35
C ASP A 68 -9.52 -8.44 9.78
N ASP A 69 -9.81 -8.27 11.07
CA ASP A 69 -10.36 -7.00 11.57
C ASP A 69 -9.41 -5.83 11.32
N ILE A 70 -8.11 -6.00 11.63
CA ILE A 70 -7.11 -4.96 11.37
C ILE A 70 -7.03 -4.67 9.87
N THR A 71 -6.85 -5.69 9.03
CA THR A 71 -6.68 -5.54 7.58
C THR A 71 -7.88 -4.88 6.91
N PHE A 72 -9.11 -5.30 7.23
CA PHE A 72 -10.29 -4.92 6.45
C PHE A 72 -11.11 -3.80 7.08
N ASN A 73 -11.01 -3.57 8.39
CA ASN A 73 -11.81 -2.55 9.07
C ASN A 73 -10.99 -1.36 9.60
N GLN A 74 -9.67 -1.50 9.73
CA GLN A 74 -8.83 -0.47 10.35
C GLN A 74 -7.81 0.13 9.40
N LEU A 75 -7.24 -0.66 8.48
CA LEU A 75 -6.26 -0.17 7.51
C LEU A 75 -6.94 0.33 6.24
N LYS A 76 -6.50 1.49 5.75
CA LYS A 76 -6.71 1.89 4.35
C LYS A 76 -5.80 1.07 3.44
N ILE A 77 -6.10 1.07 2.13
CA ILE A 77 -5.28 0.41 1.11
C ILE A 77 -3.80 0.84 1.18
N SER A 78 -3.55 2.10 1.53
CA SER A 78 -2.21 2.70 1.59
C SER A 78 -1.50 2.60 2.96
N ASP A 79 -2.03 1.85 3.93
CA ASP A 79 -1.47 1.80 5.29
C ASP A 79 -0.62 0.54 5.56
N TYR A 80 -0.51 -0.39 4.61
CA TYR A 80 0.01 -1.74 4.87
C TYR A 80 1.51 -1.78 5.16
N ILE A 81 2.32 -0.90 4.56
CA ILE A 81 3.79 -0.91 4.72
C ILE A 81 4.16 -0.54 6.15
N ILE A 82 3.65 0.59 6.64
CA ILE A 82 3.90 1.07 8.00
C ILE A 82 3.38 0.07 9.03
N SER A 83 2.21 -0.51 8.78
CA SER A 83 1.66 -1.58 9.62
C SER A 83 2.56 -2.81 9.68
N SER A 84 3.14 -3.22 8.54
CA SER A 84 4.02 -4.38 8.44
C SER A 84 5.37 -4.16 9.14
N ILE A 85 5.91 -2.94 9.06
CA ILE A 85 7.12 -2.54 9.79
C ILE A 85 6.84 -2.48 11.29
N TYR A 86 5.74 -1.86 11.69
CA TYR A 86 5.37 -1.74 13.11
C TYR A 86 5.12 -3.10 13.78
N TYR A 87 4.52 -4.03 13.04
CA TYR A 87 4.37 -5.42 13.50
C TYR A 87 5.71 -6.16 13.62
N GLY A 88 6.75 -5.71 12.91
CA GLY A 88 8.08 -6.33 12.89
C GLY A 88 8.26 -7.41 11.83
N ALA A 89 7.39 -7.46 10.81
CA ALA A 89 7.52 -8.39 9.69
C ALA A 89 8.41 -7.85 8.56
N VAL A 90 8.52 -6.52 8.44
CA VAL A 90 9.33 -5.83 7.42
C VAL A 90 10.34 -4.91 8.11
N ASN A 91 11.59 -4.90 7.63
CA ASN A 91 12.65 -4.02 8.14
C ASN A 91 12.95 -2.84 7.21
N SER A 92 12.95 -3.10 5.90
CA SER A 92 13.38 -2.12 4.90
C SER A 92 12.47 -2.17 3.69
N VAL A 93 12.31 -1.03 3.02
CA VAL A 93 11.44 -0.89 1.85
C VAL A 93 12.21 -0.30 0.69
N PHE A 94 12.18 -0.99 -0.45
CA PHE A 94 12.67 -0.53 -1.74
C PHE A 94 11.46 -0.24 -2.61
N TRP A 95 11.14 1.03 -2.85
CA TRP A 95 9.99 1.43 -3.64
C TRP A 95 10.41 1.78 -5.06
N LEU A 96 10.10 0.90 -6.01
CA LEU A 96 10.25 1.18 -7.43
C LEU A 96 9.00 1.91 -7.92
N SER A 97 9.13 3.21 -8.12
CA SER A 97 8.05 4.08 -8.60
C SER A 97 8.25 4.48 -10.06
N ASN A 98 7.21 5.00 -10.71
CA ASN A 98 7.33 5.58 -12.05
C ASN A 98 7.98 6.97 -12.07
N ARG A 99 8.43 7.46 -10.92
CA ARG A 99 9.01 8.78 -10.79
C ARG A 99 10.49 8.71 -11.14
N GLU A 100 10.97 9.74 -11.81
CA GLU A 100 12.38 9.91 -12.12
C GLU A 100 13.17 10.45 -10.91
N LEU A 101 12.93 9.87 -9.73
CA LEU A 101 13.52 10.27 -8.46
C LEU A 101 14.15 9.07 -7.76
N GLU A 102 15.28 9.31 -7.09
CA GLU A 102 15.78 8.42 -6.06
C GLU A 102 15.76 9.16 -4.73
N LYS A 103 15.24 8.52 -3.69
CA LYS A 103 15.11 9.15 -2.37
C LYS A 103 15.42 8.14 -1.29
N TYR A 104 16.28 8.53 -0.38
CA TYR A 104 16.62 7.75 0.81
C TYR A 104 16.06 8.42 2.07
N MET A 105 15.47 7.63 2.95
CA MET A 105 15.00 8.06 4.26
C MET A 105 15.27 6.97 5.29
N GLU A 106 16.00 7.30 6.34
CA GLU A 106 15.97 6.52 7.59
C GLU A 106 14.86 7.04 8.49
N PHE A 107 14.21 6.14 9.20
CA PHE A 107 13.16 6.51 10.14
C PHE A 107 12.98 5.49 11.26
N THR A 108 12.33 5.96 12.30
CA THR A 108 11.73 5.14 13.35
C THR A 108 10.22 5.25 13.29
N LEU A 109 9.54 4.34 13.97
CA LEU A 109 8.09 4.44 14.15
C LEU A 109 7.80 4.94 15.55
N GLU A 110 6.78 5.78 15.67
CA GLU A 110 6.23 6.20 16.95
C GLU A 110 4.74 5.90 17.00
N THR A 111 4.20 5.80 18.22
CA THR A 111 2.77 5.70 18.44
C THR A 111 2.26 6.82 19.32
N GLU A 112 1.10 7.34 18.94
CA GLU A 112 0.37 8.37 19.69
C GLU A 112 -1.01 7.84 20.05
N ALA A 113 -1.40 7.96 21.33
CA ALA A 113 -2.76 7.63 21.75
C ALA A 113 -3.74 8.69 21.22
N VAL A 114 -4.63 8.28 20.30
CA VAL A 114 -5.69 9.13 19.74
C VAL A 114 -6.92 9.10 20.66
N SER A 115 -7.16 7.96 21.30
CA SER A 115 -8.22 7.77 22.30
C SER A 115 -7.83 6.66 23.28
N GLU A 116 -8.71 6.31 24.22
CA GLU A 116 -8.50 5.18 25.14
C GLU A 116 -8.32 3.83 24.42
N SER A 117 -8.83 3.70 23.19
CA SER A 117 -8.83 2.44 22.44
C SER A 117 -8.08 2.50 21.12
N HIS A 118 -7.62 3.68 20.68
CA HIS A 118 -6.97 3.85 19.37
C HIS A 118 -5.61 4.52 19.48
N MET A 119 -4.69 4.05 18.65
CA MET A 119 -3.37 4.65 18.47
C MET A 119 -3.11 4.97 17.00
N LEU A 120 -2.46 6.10 16.76
CA LEU A 120 -1.84 6.44 15.48
C LEU A 120 -0.45 5.79 15.43
N ILE A 121 -0.10 5.20 14.30
CA ILE A 121 1.26 4.74 14.01
C ILE A 121 1.84 5.65 12.93
N SER A 122 2.93 6.35 13.23
CA SER A 122 3.53 7.34 12.32
C SER A 122 5.03 7.12 12.12
N ILE A 123 5.51 7.61 10.98
CA ILE A 123 6.94 7.69 10.67
C ILE A 123 7.52 8.89 11.42
N LYS A 124 8.61 8.66 12.15
CA LYS A 124 9.44 9.70 12.74
C LYS A 124 10.81 9.70 12.06
N PRO A 125 11.23 10.79 11.39
CA PRO A 125 12.52 10.87 10.69
C PRO A 125 13.73 11.01 11.64
N GLU A 126 13.61 10.54 12.88
CA GLU A 126 14.67 10.57 13.87
C GLU A 126 15.55 9.32 13.75
N ILE A 127 16.87 9.54 13.71
CA ILE A 127 17.89 8.50 13.58
C ILE A 127 18.37 8.10 14.97
N ILE A 128 18.20 6.82 15.33
CA ILE A 128 18.79 6.27 16.56
C ILE A 128 20.29 6.01 16.31
N SER A 129 21.13 6.71 17.07
CA SER A 129 22.58 6.48 17.06
C SER A 129 22.90 5.09 17.62
N GLY A 130 23.42 4.19 16.79
CA GLY A 130 23.78 2.82 17.20
C GLY A 130 23.03 1.70 16.46
N GLY A 131 22.13 2.03 15.54
CA GLY A 131 21.39 1.07 14.70
C GLY A 131 19.95 0.85 15.15
N GLY A 132 19.18 0.10 14.35
CA GLY A 132 17.76 -0.17 14.59
C GLY A 132 16.78 0.76 13.86
N ASN A 133 17.28 1.60 12.95
CA ASN A 133 16.42 2.39 12.06
C ASN A 133 15.87 1.49 10.94
N ASN A 134 14.61 1.72 10.57
CA ASN A 134 14.09 1.26 9.30
C ASN A 134 14.54 2.24 8.21
N PHE A 135 14.53 1.80 6.96
CA PHE A 135 14.76 2.72 5.85
C PHE A 135 13.82 2.46 4.69
N LEU A 136 13.56 3.54 3.95
CA LEU A 136 12.89 3.57 2.67
C LEU A 136 13.88 4.08 1.64
N LEU A 137 14.00 3.35 0.53
CA LEU A 137 14.72 3.78 -0.65
C LEU A 137 13.74 3.77 -1.84
N GLU A 138 13.34 4.95 -2.31
CA GLU A 138 12.68 5.11 -3.60
C GLU A 138 13.75 4.99 -4.70
N VAL A 139 13.50 4.12 -5.67
CA VAL A 139 14.48 3.67 -6.68
C VAL A 139 13.92 3.71 -8.09
N LYS A 140 14.84 3.67 -9.06
CA LYS A 140 14.58 3.54 -10.50
C LYS A 140 14.93 2.14 -10.99
N PRO A 141 14.49 1.75 -12.20
CA PRO A 141 14.80 0.43 -12.76
C PRO A 141 16.29 0.12 -12.97
N ASP A 142 17.17 1.12 -12.96
CA ASP A 142 18.62 0.98 -13.10
C ASP A 142 19.40 1.19 -11.78
N THR A 143 18.71 1.44 -10.67
CA THR A 143 19.32 1.58 -9.35
C THR A 143 19.88 0.24 -8.85
N ASN A 144 21.11 0.26 -8.33
CA ASN A 144 21.68 -0.88 -7.62
C ASN A 144 21.33 -0.83 -6.13
N ILE A 145 20.52 -1.80 -5.67
CA ILE A 145 20.08 -1.96 -4.28
C ILE A 145 20.73 -3.14 -3.56
N GLU A 146 21.59 -3.92 -4.23
CA GLU A 146 22.18 -5.16 -3.71
C GLU A 146 22.87 -4.95 -2.36
N ALA A 147 23.60 -3.84 -2.20
CA ALA A 147 24.31 -3.52 -0.96
C ALA A 147 23.39 -3.16 0.22
N PHE A 148 22.13 -2.82 -0.05
CA PHE A 148 21.15 -2.43 0.97
C PHE A 148 20.28 -3.60 1.42
N MET A 149 20.10 -4.62 0.58
CA MET A 149 19.33 -5.82 0.91
C MET A 149 20.09 -6.65 1.95
N LYS A 150 19.44 -6.94 3.08
CA LYS A 150 20.04 -7.67 4.21
C LYS A 150 19.23 -8.88 4.62
N ASN A 151 17.94 -8.90 4.30
CA ASN A 151 16.99 -9.92 4.71
C ASN A 151 16.45 -10.70 3.50
N ARG A 152 15.60 -11.69 3.78
CA ARG A 152 14.79 -12.39 2.78
C ARG A 152 13.84 -11.41 2.09
N ILE A 153 13.46 -11.67 0.84
CA ILE A 153 12.73 -10.68 0.03
C ILE A 153 11.28 -11.08 -0.16
N ILE A 154 10.38 -10.16 0.20
CA ILE A 154 9.02 -10.14 -0.33
C ILE A 154 8.99 -9.12 -1.47
N LEU A 155 8.51 -9.54 -2.63
CA LEU A 155 8.20 -8.66 -3.74
C LEU A 155 6.69 -8.41 -3.76
N SER A 156 6.27 -7.16 -3.63
CA SER A 156 4.88 -6.73 -3.75
C SER A 156 4.73 -5.83 -4.96
N ILE A 157 3.82 -6.18 -5.87
CA ILE A 157 3.58 -5.45 -7.12
C ILE A 157 2.11 -5.03 -7.16
N ASP A 158 1.87 -3.72 -7.23
CA ASP A 158 0.58 -3.19 -7.67
C ASP A 158 0.51 -3.23 -9.20
N LEU A 159 -0.63 -3.65 -9.72
CA LEU A 159 -0.89 -3.57 -11.14
C LEU A 159 -1.15 -2.13 -11.61
N ASP A 160 -1.53 -1.20 -10.72
CA ASP A 160 -1.70 0.20 -11.06
C ASP A 160 -0.37 0.88 -11.48
N TYR A 161 0.79 0.35 -11.05
CA TYR A 161 2.11 0.74 -11.53
C TYR A 161 2.20 0.66 -13.06
N PHE A 162 1.55 -0.34 -13.67
CA PHE A 162 1.57 -0.54 -15.12
C PHE A 162 0.51 0.29 -15.82
N SER A 163 -0.66 0.47 -15.23
CA SER A 163 -1.78 1.19 -15.83
C SER A 163 -2.72 1.66 -14.73
N CYS A 164 -2.81 2.99 -14.54
CA CYS A 164 -3.53 3.56 -13.39
C CYS A 164 -4.63 4.53 -13.83
N ASN A 165 -5.76 4.50 -13.13
CA ASN A 165 -6.87 5.43 -13.29
C ASN A 165 -7.14 6.20 -11.98
N ASP A 166 -6.29 7.18 -11.68
CA ASP A 166 -6.39 8.04 -10.48
C ASP A 166 -7.78 8.71 -10.39
N VAL A 167 -8.39 9.03 -11.54
CA VAL A 167 -9.71 9.69 -11.62
C VAL A 167 -10.81 8.84 -10.98
N VAL A 168 -10.69 7.52 -11.00
CA VAL A 168 -11.66 6.62 -10.36
C VAL A 168 -11.17 6.21 -8.97
N GLY A 169 -9.88 5.88 -8.84
CA GLY A 169 -9.32 5.32 -7.61
C GLY A 169 -9.22 6.29 -6.43
N GLU A 170 -9.05 7.59 -6.69
CA GLU A 170 -8.87 8.61 -5.64
C GLU A 170 -10.20 9.25 -5.16
N HIS A 171 -11.32 8.94 -5.82
CA HIS A 171 -12.60 9.61 -5.58
C HIS A 171 -13.56 8.79 -4.72
N GLY A 172 -13.97 9.34 -3.57
CA GLY A 172 -15.09 8.84 -2.79
C GLY A 172 -16.29 9.78 -2.87
N ASN A 173 -17.44 9.30 -3.38
CA ASN A 173 -18.67 10.10 -3.45
C ASN A 173 -19.79 9.51 -2.60
N ILE A 174 -20.42 10.37 -1.79
CA ILE A 174 -21.59 10.02 -0.99
C ILE A 174 -22.73 10.95 -1.37
N GLU A 175 -23.85 10.37 -1.82
CA GLU A 175 -25.07 11.15 -2.03
C GLU A 175 -25.61 11.66 -0.70
N ILE A 176 -25.94 12.95 -0.65
CA ILE A 176 -26.43 13.65 0.52
C ILE A 176 -27.73 14.37 0.21
N THR A 177 -28.43 14.78 1.26
CA THR A 177 -29.65 15.56 1.11
C THR A 177 -29.34 16.98 0.62
N GLU A 178 -30.32 17.62 -0.04
CA GLU A 178 -30.24 19.04 -0.42
C GLU A 178 -29.95 19.96 0.78
N ASN A 179 -30.52 19.64 1.95
CA ASN A 179 -30.32 20.41 3.16
C ASN A 179 -28.88 20.32 3.66
N GLU A 180 -28.28 19.12 3.62
CA GLU A 180 -26.88 18.92 3.97
C GLU A 180 -25.96 19.63 2.99
N TYR A 181 -26.29 19.61 1.70
CA TYR A 181 -25.52 20.32 0.68
C TYR A 181 -25.53 21.83 0.92
N LYS A 182 -26.72 22.40 1.16
CA LYS A 182 -26.88 23.82 1.50
C LYS A 182 -26.14 24.17 2.78
N SER A 183 -26.22 23.31 3.81
CA SER A 183 -25.47 23.45 5.06
C SER A 183 -23.96 23.51 4.76
N PHE A 184 -23.44 22.55 4.00
CA PHE A 184 -22.02 22.50 3.63
C PHE A 184 -21.57 23.75 2.90
N ILE A 185 -22.29 24.22 1.87
CA ILE A 185 -21.81 25.37 1.08
C ILE A 185 -21.97 26.72 1.80
N THR A 186 -22.93 26.85 2.73
CA THR A 186 -23.22 28.14 3.41
C THR A 186 -22.59 28.29 4.78
N ASP A 187 -22.38 27.18 5.52
CA ASP A 187 -21.75 27.22 6.83
C ASP A 187 -20.22 27.10 6.69
N ASN A 188 -19.51 28.15 7.10
CA ASN A 188 -18.04 28.15 7.12
C ASN A 188 -17.48 27.23 8.21
N ASN A 189 -18.28 26.91 9.24
CA ASN A 189 -17.91 26.02 10.34
C ASN A 189 -18.52 24.62 10.19
N HIS A 190 -18.92 24.25 8.98
CA HIS A 190 -19.48 22.93 8.71
C HIS A 190 -18.53 21.84 9.21
N LYS A 191 -19.05 20.86 9.96
CA LYS A 191 -18.21 19.85 10.65
C LYS A 191 -17.26 19.12 9.70
N PHE A 192 -17.72 18.76 8.50
CA PHE A 192 -16.87 18.11 7.50
C PHE A 192 -15.74 19.01 7.00
N LYS A 193 -15.97 20.32 6.81
CA LYS A 193 -14.89 21.27 6.47
C LYS A 193 -13.87 21.37 7.59
N LEU A 194 -14.31 21.40 8.84
CA LEU A 194 -13.42 21.47 9.99
C LEU A 194 -12.57 20.20 10.16
N LEU A 195 -13.12 19.03 9.84
CA LEU A 195 -12.42 17.75 9.98
C LEU A 195 -11.52 17.40 8.79
N PHE A 196 -11.99 17.64 7.57
CA PHE A 196 -11.32 17.17 6.36
C PHE A 196 -10.70 18.31 5.53
N GLY A 197 -10.98 19.58 5.87
CA GLY A 197 -10.39 20.73 5.20
C GLY A 197 -10.69 20.73 3.70
N SER A 198 -9.64 20.88 2.89
CA SER A 198 -9.74 20.87 1.42
C SER A 198 -10.00 19.49 0.81
N LYS A 199 -9.93 18.41 1.60
CA LYS A 199 -10.18 17.05 1.12
C LYS A 199 -11.66 16.75 0.88
N VAL A 200 -12.55 17.63 1.29
CA VAL A 200 -13.99 17.45 1.09
C VAL A 200 -14.58 18.61 0.29
N ALA A 201 -15.36 18.27 -0.72
CA ALA A 201 -16.12 19.21 -1.53
C ALA A 201 -17.58 18.79 -1.61
N ALA A 202 -18.45 19.70 -2.05
CA ALA A 202 -19.84 19.38 -2.31
C ALA A 202 -20.23 19.85 -3.71
N TYR A 203 -20.93 19.01 -4.45
CA TYR A 203 -21.43 19.33 -5.79
C TYR A 203 -22.86 18.83 -5.97
N SER A 204 -23.52 19.34 -7.01
CA SER A 204 -24.87 18.90 -7.39
C SER A 204 -24.92 18.54 -8.87
N ARG A 205 -25.62 17.46 -9.21
CA ARG A 205 -25.81 17.01 -10.59
C ARG A 205 -27.21 16.42 -10.75
N GLU A 206 -27.93 16.87 -11.78
CA GLU A 206 -29.24 16.31 -12.17
C GLU A 206 -30.27 16.27 -11.02
N GLY A 207 -30.21 17.24 -10.09
CA GLY A 207 -31.11 17.32 -8.93
C GLY A 207 -30.67 16.50 -7.71
N HIS A 208 -29.54 15.78 -7.80
CA HIS A 208 -28.89 15.09 -6.71
C HIS A 208 -27.73 15.91 -6.15
N TYR A 209 -27.38 15.67 -4.89
CA TYR A 209 -26.33 16.39 -4.16
C TYR A 209 -25.34 15.41 -3.57
N PHE A 210 -24.06 15.76 -3.58
CA PHE A 210 -22.98 14.85 -3.20
C PHE A 210 -21.97 15.55 -2.31
N LEU A 211 -21.42 14.82 -1.34
CA LEU A 211 -20.13 15.11 -0.73
C LEU A 211 -19.08 14.25 -1.43
N GLU A 212 -18.03 14.91 -1.91
CA GLU A 212 -16.85 14.29 -2.48
C GLU A 212 -15.73 14.32 -1.46
N TYR A 213 -15.06 13.20 -1.25
CA TYR A 213 -13.81 13.09 -0.52
C TYR A 213 -12.68 12.75 -1.49
N ASN A 214 -11.64 13.59 -1.51
CA ASN A 214 -10.42 13.38 -2.29
C ASN A 214 -9.23 13.46 -1.34
N GLU A 215 -8.48 12.36 -1.21
CA GLU A 215 -7.27 12.32 -0.37
C GLU A 215 -6.17 13.23 -0.92
N PHE A 216 -6.11 13.37 -2.25
CA PHE A 216 -5.11 14.12 -2.99
C PHE A 216 -5.70 15.36 -3.70
N ASP A 217 -5.04 16.52 -3.55
CA ASP A 217 -5.40 17.81 -4.19
C ASP A 217 -4.52 18.08 -5.45
N GLY A 218 -4.03 17.01 -6.08
CA GLY A 218 -3.21 17.09 -7.29
C GLY A 218 -4.01 16.82 -8.56
N PRO A 219 -3.44 17.10 -9.74
CA PRO A 219 -4.07 16.69 -10.99
C PRO A 219 -4.15 15.17 -11.01
N LEU A 220 -5.37 14.66 -11.15
CA LEU A 220 -5.61 13.23 -11.31
C LEU A 220 -5.27 12.87 -12.75
N GLU A 221 -4.40 11.88 -12.89
CA GLU A 221 -3.91 11.48 -14.18
C GLU A 221 -4.53 10.14 -14.57
N ASN A 222 -5.11 10.10 -15.76
CA ASN A 222 -5.46 8.84 -16.37
C ASN A 222 -4.21 8.30 -17.08
N LYS A 223 -3.47 7.44 -16.38
CA LYS A 223 -2.23 6.80 -16.82
C LYS A 223 -2.50 5.43 -17.45
N ILE A 224 -3.67 5.23 -18.06
CA ILE A 224 -3.97 3.99 -18.79
C ILE A 224 -2.96 3.82 -19.92
N ARG A 225 -2.24 2.68 -19.91
CA ARG A 225 -1.20 2.36 -20.89
C ARG A 225 -1.70 1.33 -21.90
N ASN A 226 -1.11 1.35 -23.09
CA ASN A 226 -1.36 0.28 -24.05
C ASN A 226 -0.61 -1.00 -23.61
N LYS A 227 -1.00 -2.14 -24.18
CA LYS A 227 -0.43 -3.44 -23.83
C LYS A 227 1.08 -3.53 -24.10
N ASP A 228 1.59 -2.91 -25.17
CA ASP A 228 3.01 -2.98 -25.51
C ASP A 228 3.87 -2.22 -24.48
N ASP A 229 3.41 -1.05 -24.03
CA ASP A 229 4.07 -0.27 -22.97
C ASP A 229 4.11 -1.03 -21.64
N ILE A 230 3.02 -1.75 -21.31
CA ILE A 230 2.97 -2.59 -20.11
C ILE A 230 3.99 -3.72 -20.20
N ILE A 231 4.12 -4.39 -21.35
CA ILE A 231 5.13 -5.44 -21.54
C ILE A 231 6.55 -4.89 -21.39
N ILE A 232 6.84 -3.70 -21.94
CA ILE A 232 8.14 -3.05 -21.76
C ILE A 232 8.44 -2.81 -20.28
N LYS A 233 7.45 -2.37 -19.51
CA LYS A 233 7.61 -2.16 -18.07
C LYS A 233 7.82 -3.46 -17.30
N ILE A 234 7.10 -4.52 -17.65
CA ILE A 234 7.33 -5.85 -17.06
C ILE A 234 8.78 -6.27 -17.33
N ASP A 235 9.26 -6.14 -18.57
CA ASP A 235 10.66 -6.44 -18.91
C ASP A 235 11.67 -5.60 -18.13
N GLN A 236 11.36 -4.32 -17.86
CA GLN A 236 12.20 -3.45 -17.03
C GLN A 236 12.28 -3.95 -15.59
N ILE A 237 11.15 -4.36 -14.99
CA ILE A 237 11.13 -4.95 -13.65
C ILE A 237 11.95 -6.23 -13.61
N ILE A 238 11.77 -7.13 -14.57
CA ILE A 238 12.53 -8.39 -14.63
C ILE A 238 14.04 -8.09 -14.72
N LYS A 239 14.44 -7.13 -15.56
CA LYS A 239 15.84 -6.70 -15.66
C LYS A 239 16.36 -6.09 -14.37
N PHE A 240 15.58 -5.24 -13.70
CA PHE A 240 15.92 -4.65 -12.41
C PHE A 240 16.17 -5.73 -11.35
N LEU A 241 15.29 -6.73 -11.26
CA LEU A 241 15.40 -7.83 -10.30
C LEU A 241 16.63 -8.71 -10.58
N ILE A 242 16.88 -9.04 -11.86
CA ILE A 242 18.06 -9.81 -12.27
C ILE A 242 19.35 -9.02 -12.02
N PHE A 243 19.38 -7.74 -12.38
CA PHE A 243 20.53 -6.85 -12.19
C PHE A 243 20.94 -6.75 -10.72
N ASN A 244 19.95 -6.76 -9.81
CA ASN A 244 20.15 -6.69 -8.37
C ASN A 244 20.30 -8.05 -7.69
N ASN A 245 20.40 -9.14 -8.45
CA ASN A 245 20.51 -10.52 -7.92
C ASN A 245 19.40 -10.87 -6.91
N VAL A 246 18.17 -10.37 -7.12
CA VAL A 246 17.06 -10.56 -6.17
C VAL A 246 16.63 -12.02 -6.13
N ILE A 247 16.65 -12.62 -4.94
CA ILE A 247 16.06 -13.93 -4.66
C ILE A 247 14.73 -13.71 -3.95
N ILE A 248 13.63 -13.96 -4.66
CA ILE A 248 12.28 -13.71 -4.17
C ILE A 248 11.83 -14.90 -3.32
N ASP A 249 11.47 -14.67 -2.06
CA ASP A 249 10.86 -15.68 -1.20
C ASP A 249 9.35 -15.75 -1.39
N TYR A 250 8.71 -14.59 -1.55
CA TYR A 250 7.28 -14.46 -1.82
C TYR A 250 7.00 -13.33 -2.80
N LEU A 251 6.09 -13.57 -3.73
CA LEU A 251 5.54 -12.60 -4.66
C LEU A 251 4.07 -12.33 -4.29
N ILE A 252 3.74 -11.07 -4.04
CA ILE A 252 2.38 -10.57 -3.86
C ILE A 252 2.04 -9.72 -5.09
N ILE A 253 0.92 -10.00 -5.74
CA ILE A 253 0.38 -9.18 -6.83
C ILE A 253 -0.95 -8.62 -6.37
N CYS A 254 -1.06 -7.30 -6.32
CA CYS A 254 -2.29 -6.57 -6.00
C CYS A 254 -2.98 -6.13 -7.28
N ARG A 255 -4.28 -6.42 -7.39
CA ARG A 255 -5.05 -6.03 -8.57
C ARG A 255 -5.46 -4.56 -8.56
N SER A 256 -5.76 -3.98 -7.39
CA SER A 256 -6.27 -2.61 -7.23
C SER A 256 -7.53 -2.36 -8.08
N ASN A 257 -8.40 -3.37 -8.14
CA ASN A 257 -9.56 -3.40 -9.02
C ASN A 257 -10.89 -3.09 -8.31
N ILE A 258 -10.96 -3.18 -6.98
CA ILE A 258 -12.12 -2.78 -6.16
C ILE A 258 -12.11 -1.27 -5.96
N SER A 259 -10.93 -0.70 -5.68
CA SER A 259 -10.70 0.74 -5.61
C SER A 259 -10.90 1.44 -6.96
N GLY A 260 -10.65 0.72 -8.06
CA GLY A 260 -10.88 1.18 -9.42
C GLY A 260 -9.68 1.84 -10.09
N TYR A 261 -8.49 1.75 -9.48
CA TYR A 261 -7.23 2.12 -10.12
C TYR A 261 -6.96 1.29 -11.38
N THR A 262 -7.35 0.01 -11.37
CA THR A 262 -7.34 -0.85 -12.55
C THR A 262 -8.72 -1.41 -12.86
N THR A 263 -8.98 -1.71 -14.14
CA THR A 263 -10.19 -2.46 -14.51
C THR A 263 -9.97 -3.96 -14.29
N THR A 264 -11.04 -4.71 -13.96
CA THR A 264 -10.92 -6.16 -13.72
C THR A 264 -10.37 -6.92 -14.94
N GLU A 265 -10.76 -6.54 -16.16
CA GLU A 265 -10.24 -7.19 -17.38
C GLU A 265 -8.74 -6.94 -17.56
N GLU A 266 -8.30 -5.70 -17.34
CA GLU A 266 -6.91 -5.32 -17.46
C GLU A 266 -6.05 -5.95 -16.36
N ALA A 267 -6.53 -5.97 -15.12
CA ALA A 267 -5.87 -6.61 -13.99
C ALA A 267 -5.61 -8.10 -14.26
N ILE A 268 -6.61 -8.86 -14.73
CA ILE A 268 -6.46 -10.28 -15.06
C ILE A 268 -5.40 -10.48 -16.16
N TRP A 269 -5.42 -9.62 -17.18
CA TRP A 269 -4.46 -9.69 -18.28
C TRP A 269 -3.03 -9.38 -17.82
N MET A 270 -2.85 -8.30 -17.04
CA MET A 270 -1.54 -7.89 -16.51
C MET A 270 -0.98 -8.93 -15.54
N GLU A 271 -1.80 -9.43 -14.61
CA GLU A 271 -1.45 -10.54 -13.70
C GLU A 271 -0.90 -11.74 -14.47
N THR A 272 -1.62 -12.18 -15.51
CA THR A 272 -1.20 -13.31 -16.33
C THR A 272 0.16 -13.05 -16.98
N LYS A 273 0.36 -11.87 -17.57
CA LYS A 273 1.61 -11.53 -18.25
C LYS A 273 2.78 -11.38 -17.29
N LEU A 274 2.52 -10.86 -16.10
CA LEU A 274 3.51 -10.73 -15.05
C LEU A 274 3.95 -12.13 -14.60
N ILE A 275 3.01 -13.01 -14.25
CA ILE A 275 3.33 -14.39 -13.84
C ILE A 275 4.12 -15.12 -14.95
N ASP A 276 3.66 -15.06 -16.20
CA ASP A 276 4.38 -15.64 -17.35
C ASP A 276 5.86 -15.17 -17.39
N ALA A 277 6.10 -13.87 -17.22
CA ALA A 277 7.44 -13.28 -17.28
C ALA A 277 8.33 -13.70 -16.10
N PHE A 278 7.76 -13.79 -14.89
CA PHE A 278 8.47 -14.24 -13.70
C PHE A 278 8.85 -15.73 -13.82
N GLU A 279 7.96 -16.59 -14.35
CA GLU A 279 8.27 -18.01 -14.59
C GLU A 279 9.34 -18.18 -15.68
N MET A 280 9.20 -17.47 -16.81
CA MET A 280 10.16 -17.56 -17.93
C MET A 280 11.57 -17.07 -17.57
N SER A 281 11.68 -16.12 -16.65
CA SER A 281 12.96 -15.59 -16.17
C SER A 281 13.60 -16.43 -15.06
N GLY A 282 12.87 -17.40 -14.48
CA GLY A 282 13.33 -18.23 -13.38
C GLY A 282 13.43 -17.49 -12.04
N LEU A 283 12.76 -16.34 -11.90
CA LEU A 283 12.69 -15.59 -10.64
C LEU A 283 11.72 -16.25 -9.63
N ILE A 284 10.71 -16.97 -10.12
CA ILE A 284 9.79 -17.77 -9.31
C ILE A 284 9.95 -19.26 -9.51
#